data_AF-A0A844MPN7-F1
#
_entry.id   AF-A0A844MPN7-F1
#
_cell.length_a   1.000
_cell.length_b   1.000
_cell.length_c   1.000
_cell.angle_alpha   90.00
_cell.angle_beta   90.00
_cell.angle_gamma   90.00
#
_symmetry.space_group_name_H-M   'P 1'
#
loop_
_entity.id
_entity.type
_entity.pdbx_description
1 polymer ?
#
loop_
_entity_poly.entity_id
_entity_poly.type
_entity_poly.pdbx_seq_one_letter_code
_entity_poly.pdbx_strand_id
1 'polypeptide(L)'
;MGVLTSYLQQEFIRKSAPGWLCHHERGVLPKHLAEFLGYAPRVDVLLERDDGSRRLWIEFEISRADPVANHAKFATAHLFEPQLETDTFISMVSPHIDRGRRNLAANTILLMRHVGMSAFQTVLFPYMSGKQIKHLNHLDMATLRGMGLAVEPEIERALSVTETILKTSARHIHFVGDMMEVLLNLRRWNKDVDSHEGQKLWGKRTITYFVFDPYLKSFAPSKFCAYVAIPSVFSCNVTTPQVIASAEMTVELYVTLDGKDSRFDGRRAHNHLTQGLAMIPRSVNEAPEVETIFKTWLNLRSGSIAVHPNGPVFLLPPFWFK
;
A
#
# COMPACT_ATOMS: atom_id res chain seq x y z
N MET A 1 -25.28 -7.54 7.41
CA MET A 1 -24.11 -7.04 6.65
C MET A 1 -24.31 -5.56 6.41
N GLY A 2 -23.23 -4.78 6.42
CA GLY A 2 -23.33 -3.34 6.16
C GLY A 2 -23.60 -3.03 4.69
N VAL A 3 -24.38 -2.00 4.41
CA VAL A 3 -24.85 -1.67 3.06
C VAL A 3 -23.73 -1.11 2.18
N LEU A 4 -22.67 -0.58 2.80
CA LEU A 4 -21.57 0.08 2.08
C LEU A 4 -20.80 -0.86 1.16
N THR A 5 -20.59 -2.13 1.54
CA THR A 5 -19.92 -3.12 0.66
C THR A 5 -20.71 -3.30 -0.64
N SER A 6 -22.02 -3.54 -0.54
CA SER A 6 -22.88 -3.72 -1.72
C SER A 6 -23.02 -2.45 -2.55
N TYR A 7 -23.00 -1.27 -1.91
CA TYR A 7 -22.93 0.01 -2.62
C TYR A 7 -21.64 0.13 -3.44
N LEU A 8 -20.48 -0.17 -2.83
CA LEU A 8 -19.19 -0.12 -3.51
C LEU A 8 -19.10 -1.12 -4.66
N GLN A 9 -19.58 -2.35 -4.47
CA GLN A 9 -19.65 -3.35 -5.54
C GLN A 9 -20.42 -2.83 -6.76
N GLN A 10 -21.56 -2.17 -6.54
CA GLN A 10 -22.36 -1.57 -7.62
C GLN A 10 -21.65 -0.39 -8.29
N GLU A 11 -21.03 0.49 -7.50
CA GLU A 11 -20.34 1.65 -8.03
C GLU A 11 -19.06 1.29 -8.77
N PHE A 12 -18.31 0.27 -8.35
CA PHE A 12 -17.15 -0.24 -9.09
C PHE A 12 -17.55 -0.79 -10.46
N ILE A 13 -18.71 -1.42 -10.58
CA ILE A 13 -19.24 -1.88 -11.87
C ILE A 13 -19.65 -0.67 -12.72
N ARG A 14 -20.43 0.24 -12.14
CA ARG A 14 -20.95 1.42 -12.85
C ARG A 14 -19.85 2.35 -13.34
N LYS A 15 -18.75 2.44 -12.60
CA LYS A 15 -17.62 3.34 -12.83
C LYS A 15 -16.35 2.59 -13.25
N SER A 16 -16.49 1.39 -13.83
CA SER A 16 -15.34 0.59 -14.25
C SER A 16 -14.41 1.41 -15.15
N ALA A 17 -13.11 1.27 -14.93
CA ALA A 17 -12.10 1.98 -15.70
C ALA A 17 -12.13 1.53 -17.18
N PRO A 18 -11.81 2.41 -18.14
CA PRO A 18 -11.74 2.02 -19.55
C PRO A 18 -10.76 0.85 -19.78
N GLY A 19 -11.22 -0.14 -20.57
CA GLY A 19 -10.45 -1.36 -20.83
C GLY A 19 -10.48 -2.39 -19.70
N TRP A 20 -11.44 -2.27 -18.76
CA TRP A 20 -11.69 -3.23 -17.69
C TRP A 20 -13.16 -3.65 -17.63
N LEU A 21 -13.38 -4.95 -17.60
CA LEU A 21 -14.63 -5.59 -17.19
C LEU A 21 -14.67 -5.70 -15.67
N CYS A 22 -15.85 -5.49 -15.08
CA CYS A 22 -16.03 -5.50 -13.63
C CYS A 22 -17.19 -6.43 -13.25
N HIS A 23 -16.92 -7.33 -12.30
CA HIS A 23 -17.89 -8.28 -11.76
C HIS A 23 -17.92 -8.18 -10.23
N HIS A 24 -19.07 -8.43 -9.61
CA HIS A 24 -19.19 -8.50 -8.15
C HIS A 24 -19.37 -9.94 -7.66
N GLU A 25 -18.91 -10.22 -6.45
CA GLU A 25 -19.06 -11.50 -5.73
C GLU A 25 -18.65 -12.75 -6.53
N ARG A 26 -17.52 -12.70 -7.26
CA ARG A 26 -17.10 -13.81 -8.12
C ARG A 26 -16.34 -14.87 -7.34
N GLY A 27 -16.75 -16.13 -7.48
CA GLY A 27 -15.99 -17.27 -6.98
C GLY A 27 -14.69 -17.41 -7.78
N VAL A 28 -13.58 -17.57 -7.07
CA VAL A 28 -12.24 -17.69 -7.69
C VAL A 28 -11.70 -19.12 -7.69
N LEU A 29 -12.37 -20.05 -6.99
CA LEU A 29 -12.01 -21.46 -6.97
C LEU A 29 -12.94 -22.31 -7.86
N PRO A 30 -12.40 -23.40 -8.44
CA PRO A 30 -13.23 -24.47 -9.00
C PRO A 30 -14.19 -25.04 -7.95
N LYS A 31 -15.42 -25.38 -8.36
CA LYS A 31 -16.47 -25.87 -7.46
C LYS A 31 -16.04 -27.08 -6.62
N HIS A 32 -15.35 -28.05 -7.24
CA HIS A 32 -14.90 -29.26 -6.55
C HIS A 32 -13.91 -28.97 -5.43
N LEU A 33 -13.01 -27.99 -5.61
CA LEU A 33 -12.04 -27.61 -4.59
C LEU A 33 -12.72 -26.85 -3.44
N ALA A 34 -13.69 -25.99 -3.76
CA ALA A 34 -14.48 -25.31 -2.74
C ALA A 34 -15.29 -26.30 -1.87
N GLU A 35 -15.83 -27.37 -2.48
CA GLU A 35 -16.49 -28.47 -1.76
C GLU A 35 -15.51 -29.23 -0.86
N PHE A 36 -14.31 -29.55 -1.36
CA PHE A 36 -13.27 -30.25 -0.60
C PHE A 36 -12.78 -29.42 0.60
N LEU A 37 -12.50 -28.12 0.41
CA LEU A 37 -12.00 -27.23 1.46
C LEU A 37 -13.08 -26.84 2.48
N GLY A 38 -14.37 -26.99 2.13
CA GLY A 38 -15.49 -26.59 2.97
C GLY A 38 -15.76 -25.07 2.98
N TYR A 39 -15.12 -24.31 2.09
CA TYR A 39 -15.39 -22.89 1.89
C TYR A 39 -15.10 -22.47 0.44
N ALA A 40 -15.81 -21.44 -0.03
CA ALA A 40 -15.67 -20.88 -1.38
C ALA A 40 -15.25 -19.41 -1.28
N PRO A 41 -13.96 -19.07 -1.44
CA PRO A 41 -13.52 -17.68 -1.53
C PRO A 41 -14.23 -16.99 -2.69
N ARG A 42 -14.88 -15.87 -2.39
CA ARG A 42 -15.54 -15.01 -3.38
C ARG A 42 -14.99 -13.62 -3.19
N VAL A 43 -14.56 -13.01 -4.28
CA VAL A 43 -14.04 -11.64 -4.26
C VAL A 43 -15.20 -10.66 -4.26
N ASP A 44 -15.13 -9.59 -3.47
CA ASP A 44 -16.14 -8.53 -3.50
C ASP A 44 -16.26 -7.94 -4.92
N VAL A 45 -15.13 -7.61 -5.53
CA VAL A 45 -15.04 -7.15 -6.91
C VAL A 45 -13.92 -7.87 -7.65
N LEU A 46 -14.21 -8.30 -8.88
CA LEU A 46 -13.23 -8.80 -9.85
C LEU A 46 -13.15 -7.80 -11.00
N LEU A 47 -11.98 -7.20 -11.21
CA LEU A 47 -11.68 -6.43 -12.42
C LEU A 47 -10.85 -7.29 -13.38
N GLU A 48 -11.23 -7.38 -14.64
CA GLU A 48 -10.53 -8.14 -15.68
C GLU A 48 -10.20 -7.18 -16.83
N ARG A 49 -8.93 -7.11 -17.24
CA ARG A 49 -8.57 -6.38 -18.46
C ARG A 49 -9.22 -7.05 -19.67
N ASP A 50 -9.72 -6.24 -20.60
CA ASP A 50 -10.37 -6.74 -21.82
C ASP A 50 -9.44 -7.62 -22.68
N ASP A 51 -8.13 -7.40 -22.59
CA ASP A 51 -7.10 -8.17 -23.30
C ASP A 51 -6.64 -9.44 -22.55
N GLY A 52 -7.21 -9.72 -21.37
CA GLY A 52 -6.86 -10.87 -20.54
C GLY A 52 -5.50 -10.77 -19.85
N SER A 53 -4.77 -9.66 -19.99
CA SER A 53 -3.42 -9.50 -19.45
C SER A 53 -3.37 -9.45 -17.93
N ARG A 54 -4.50 -9.12 -17.28
CA ARG A 54 -4.53 -8.84 -15.85
C ARG A 54 -5.91 -8.99 -15.24
N ARG A 55 -5.95 -9.50 -14.01
CA ARG A 55 -7.16 -9.64 -13.19
C ARG A 55 -6.88 -9.17 -11.77
N LEU A 56 -7.76 -8.37 -11.19
CA LEU A 56 -7.65 -7.86 -9.82
C LEU A 56 -8.79 -8.38 -8.98
N TRP A 57 -8.43 -9.07 -7.91
CA TRP A 57 -9.31 -9.64 -6.90
C TRP A 57 -9.37 -8.66 -5.73
N ILE A 58 -10.46 -7.93 -5.61
CA ILE A 58 -10.60 -6.83 -4.65
C ILE A 58 -11.50 -7.28 -3.50
N GLU A 59 -11.00 -7.14 -2.27
CA GLU A 59 -11.76 -7.32 -1.02
C GLU A 59 -11.95 -5.98 -0.31
N PHE A 60 -13.18 -5.67 0.10
CA PHE A 60 -13.49 -4.50 0.92
C PHE A 60 -13.55 -4.87 2.39
N GLU A 61 -12.53 -4.49 3.15
CA GLU A 61 -12.52 -4.66 4.60
C GLU A 61 -13.15 -3.44 5.28
N ILE A 62 -14.50 -3.48 5.38
CA ILE A 62 -15.32 -2.45 6.00
C ILE A 62 -15.77 -2.89 7.39
N SER A 63 -15.39 -2.15 8.42
CA SER A 63 -15.90 -2.36 9.79
C SER A 63 -15.73 -3.79 10.32
N ARG A 64 -14.72 -4.52 9.84
CA ARG A 64 -14.48 -5.93 10.18
C ARG A 64 -13.77 -6.06 11.53
N ALA A 65 -14.24 -7.02 12.32
CA ALA A 65 -13.58 -7.40 13.58
C ALA A 65 -12.29 -8.20 13.33
N ASP A 66 -12.25 -8.98 12.24
CA ASP A 66 -11.07 -9.74 11.82
C ASP A 66 -10.89 -9.65 10.30
N PRO A 67 -10.12 -8.67 9.80
CA PRO A 67 -9.85 -8.54 8.37
C PRO A 67 -8.96 -9.68 7.83
N VAL A 68 -8.27 -10.44 8.68
CA VAL A 68 -7.32 -11.48 8.26
C VAL A 68 -8.02 -12.74 7.76
N ALA A 69 -9.24 -13.00 8.22
CA ALA A 69 -9.99 -14.19 7.80
C ALA A 69 -10.15 -14.28 6.27
N ASN A 70 -10.37 -13.17 5.57
CA ASN A 70 -10.41 -13.14 4.11
C ASN A 70 -9.04 -13.45 3.50
N HIS A 71 -7.99 -12.78 3.96
CA HIS A 71 -6.61 -13.02 3.54
C HIS A 71 -6.23 -14.50 3.68
N ALA A 72 -6.52 -15.11 4.83
CA ALA A 72 -6.26 -16.51 5.10
C ALA A 72 -7.02 -17.43 4.14
N LYS A 73 -8.30 -17.16 3.84
CA LYS A 73 -9.09 -17.94 2.87
C LYS A 73 -8.47 -17.93 1.48
N PHE A 74 -8.03 -16.77 0.99
CA PHE A 74 -7.38 -16.68 -0.33
C PHE A 74 -5.97 -17.27 -0.34
N ALA A 75 -5.19 -17.06 0.73
CA ALA A 75 -3.85 -17.62 0.86
C ALA A 75 -3.85 -19.15 0.91
N THR A 76 -4.75 -19.73 1.71
CA THR A 76 -4.91 -21.19 1.81
C THR A 76 -5.40 -21.77 0.50
N ALA A 77 -6.38 -21.14 -0.16
CA ALA A 77 -6.84 -21.53 -1.47
C ALA A 77 -5.70 -21.57 -2.51
N HIS A 78 -4.81 -20.58 -2.51
CA HIS A 78 -3.63 -20.51 -3.36
C HIS A 78 -2.66 -21.69 -3.16
N LEU A 79 -2.59 -22.27 -1.96
CA LEU A 79 -1.73 -23.44 -1.72
C LEU A 79 -2.24 -24.73 -2.40
N PHE A 80 -3.54 -24.81 -2.67
CA PHE A 80 -4.15 -25.97 -3.34
C PHE A 80 -4.32 -25.74 -4.85
N GLU A 81 -4.73 -24.53 -5.23
CA GLU A 81 -4.86 -24.09 -6.62
C GLU A 81 -4.20 -22.71 -6.74
N PRO A 82 -2.92 -22.66 -7.17
CA PRO A 82 -2.21 -21.40 -7.32
C PRO A 82 -2.95 -20.42 -8.23
N GLN A 83 -2.91 -19.15 -7.82
CA GLN A 83 -3.39 -18.03 -8.63
C GLN A 83 -2.62 -17.96 -9.95
N LEU A 84 -3.27 -17.54 -11.01
CA LEU A 84 -2.57 -17.28 -12.27
C LEU A 84 -1.60 -16.10 -12.09
N GLU A 85 -0.52 -16.07 -12.87
CA GLU A 85 0.44 -14.95 -12.85
C GLU A 85 -0.21 -13.60 -13.21
N THR A 86 -1.34 -13.64 -13.91
CA THR A 86 -2.15 -12.46 -14.28
C THR A 86 -3.09 -12.01 -13.17
N ASP A 87 -3.33 -12.84 -12.15
CA ASP A 87 -4.17 -12.50 -11.01
C ASP A 87 -3.40 -11.66 -9.97
N THR A 88 -4.09 -10.72 -9.33
CA THR A 88 -3.56 -9.91 -8.24
C THR A 88 -4.61 -9.72 -7.17
N PHE A 89 -4.29 -10.11 -5.94
CA PHE A 89 -5.13 -9.87 -4.77
C PHE A 89 -4.87 -8.47 -4.18
N ILE A 90 -5.94 -7.75 -3.85
CA ILE A 90 -5.85 -6.50 -3.11
C ILE A 90 -6.95 -6.40 -2.04
N SER A 91 -6.54 -6.11 -0.82
CA SER A 91 -7.45 -5.78 0.27
C SER A 91 -7.53 -4.26 0.45
N MET A 92 -8.73 -3.69 0.34
CA MET A 92 -8.99 -2.28 0.59
C MET A 92 -9.57 -2.09 1.99
N VAL A 93 -8.74 -1.61 2.91
CA VAL A 93 -9.02 -1.61 4.35
C VAL A 93 -9.43 -0.23 4.82
N SER A 94 -10.61 -0.14 5.42
CA SER A 94 -11.16 1.15 5.84
C SER A 94 -10.54 1.70 7.15
N PRO A 95 -10.48 3.04 7.32
CA PRO A 95 -10.11 3.71 8.57
C PRO A 95 -10.93 3.35 9.82
N HIS A 96 -12.06 2.65 9.67
CA HIS A 96 -12.87 2.20 10.82
C HIS A 96 -12.31 0.95 11.50
N ILE A 97 -11.51 0.13 10.80
CA ILE A 97 -10.87 -1.03 11.39
C ILE A 97 -9.74 -0.56 12.31
N ASP A 98 -9.62 -1.12 13.51
CA ASP A 98 -8.59 -0.72 14.47
C ASP A 98 -7.17 -0.84 13.89
N ARG A 99 -6.28 0.09 14.25
CA ARG A 99 -4.90 0.14 13.76
C ARG A 99 -4.17 -1.20 13.86
N GLY A 100 -4.25 -1.87 15.00
CA GLY A 100 -3.61 -3.17 15.22
C GLY A 100 -4.07 -4.24 14.22
N ARG A 101 -5.37 -4.27 13.91
CA ARG A 101 -5.98 -5.21 12.95
C ARG A 101 -5.60 -4.85 11.51
N ARG A 102 -5.56 -3.56 11.16
CA ARG A 102 -5.08 -3.11 9.83
C ARG A 102 -3.61 -3.47 9.61
N ASN A 103 -2.78 -3.32 10.64
CA ASN A 103 -1.37 -3.70 10.56
C ASN A 103 -1.21 -5.22 10.47
N LEU A 104 -2.05 -6.00 11.17
CA LEU A 104 -2.03 -7.45 11.06
C LEU A 104 -2.43 -7.92 9.65
N ALA A 105 -3.45 -7.30 9.05
CA ALA A 105 -3.81 -7.53 7.65
C ALA A 105 -2.65 -7.17 6.69
N ALA A 106 -2.00 -6.01 6.89
CA ALA A 106 -0.83 -5.61 6.10
C ALA A 106 0.31 -6.63 6.19
N ASN A 107 0.61 -7.15 7.38
CA ASN A 107 1.61 -8.21 7.55
C ASN A 107 1.17 -9.52 6.91
N THR A 108 -0.13 -9.82 6.89
CA THR A 108 -0.65 -11.00 6.20
C THR A 108 -0.45 -10.91 4.69
N ILE A 109 -0.49 -9.71 4.10
CA ILE A 109 -0.09 -9.52 2.70
C ILE A 109 1.37 -9.93 2.47
N LEU A 110 2.27 -9.66 3.40
CA LEU A 110 3.66 -10.12 3.29
C LEU A 110 3.74 -11.66 3.31
N LEU A 111 2.91 -12.32 4.12
CA LEU A 111 2.79 -13.78 4.13
C LEU A 111 2.21 -14.32 2.81
N MET A 112 1.17 -13.67 2.27
CA MET A 112 0.59 -14.03 0.98
C MET A 112 1.62 -13.93 -0.15
N ARG A 113 2.40 -12.84 -0.16
CA ARG A 113 3.54 -12.69 -1.08
C ARG A 113 4.56 -13.80 -0.91
N HIS A 114 4.89 -14.16 0.34
CA HIS A 114 5.85 -15.22 0.62
C HIS A 114 5.43 -16.59 0.06
N VAL A 115 4.13 -16.89 0.06
CA VAL A 115 3.60 -18.14 -0.55
C VAL A 115 3.39 -18.04 -2.06
N GLY A 116 3.84 -16.96 -2.70
CA GLY A 116 3.84 -16.79 -4.16
C GLY A 116 2.71 -15.93 -4.73
N MET A 117 1.84 -15.34 -3.90
CA MET A 117 0.74 -14.51 -4.39
C MET A 117 1.21 -13.10 -4.78
N SER A 118 0.66 -12.57 -5.88
CA SER A 118 0.66 -11.13 -6.15
C SER A 118 -0.39 -10.48 -5.24
N ALA A 119 0.01 -10.03 -4.05
CA ALA A 119 -0.92 -9.54 -3.02
C ALA A 119 -0.58 -8.11 -2.55
N PHE A 120 -1.60 -7.30 -2.29
CA PHE A 120 -1.47 -5.91 -1.86
C PHE A 120 -2.53 -5.54 -0.81
N GLN A 121 -2.25 -4.52 0.00
CA GLN A 121 -3.25 -3.85 0.83
C GLN A 121 -3.23 -2.37 0.49
N THR A 122 -4.40 -1.72 0.47
CA THR A 122 -4.53 -0.26 0.39
C THR A 122 -5.60 0.25 1.34
N VAL A 123 -5.65 1.56 1.53
CA VAL A 123 -6.66 2.21 2.36
C VAL A 123 -7.90 2.50 1.54
N LEU A 124 -9.07 2.09 2.04
CA LEU A 124 -10.37 2.47 1.46
C LEU A 124 -10.82 3.81 2.04
N PHE A 125 -11.09 4.80 1.18
CA PHE A 125 -11.49 6.16 1.57
C PHE A 125 -10.52 6.83 2.56
N PRO A 126 -9.27 7.08 2.17
CA PRO A 126 -8.21 7.56 3.07
C PRO A 126 -8.46 8.96 3.64
N TYR A 127 -9.43 9.71 3.12
CA TYR A 127 -9.83 11.02 3.65
C TYR A 127 -11.00 10.97 4.65
N MET A 128 -11.54 9.77 4.94
CA MET A 128 -12.62 9.60 5.89
C MET A 128 -12.13 9.06 7.23
N SER A 129 -12.76 9.50 8.31
CA SER A 129 -12.56 8.93 9.64
C SER A 129 -13.30 7.60 9.80
N GLY A 130 -12.84 6.80 10.77
CA GLY A 130 -13.57 5.59 11.15
C GLY A 130 -15.02 5.86 11.56
N LYS A 131 -15.32 7.02 12.17
CA LYS A 131 -16.70 7.44 12.49
C LYS A 131 -17.54 7.69 11.25
N GLN A 132 -16.98 8.36 10.23
CA GLN A 132 -17.67 8.59 8.95
C GLN A 132 -17.93 7.27 8.24
N ILE A 133 -16.92 6.39 8.13
CA ILE A 133 -17.11 5.06 7.54
C ILE A 133 -18.17 4.25 8.29
N LYS A 134 -18.12 4.25 9.63
CA LYS A 134 -19.14 3.59 10.45
C LYS A 134 -20.52 4.15 10.11
N HIS A 135 -20.69 5.47 10.06
CA HIS A 135 -21.95 6.09 9.72
C HIS A 135 -22.45 5.66 8.33
N LEU A 136 -21.62 5.76 7.30
CA LEU A 136 -21.94 5.32 5.94
C LEU A 136 -22.38 3.85 5.88
N ASN A 137 -21.73 2.98 6.66
CA ASN A 137 -22.05 1.56 6.70
C ASN A 137 -23.43 1.23 7.31
N HIS A 138 -24.06 2.19 8.01
CA HIS A 138 -25.40 2.05 8.60
C HIS A 138 -26.49 2.81 7.82
N LEU A 139 -26.14 3.56 6.78
CA LEU A 139 -27.12 4.20 5.90
C LEU A 139 -27.79 3.17 5.00
N ASP A 140 -29.00 3.49 4.54
CA ASP A 140 -29.66 2.70 3.50
C ASP A 140 -29.07 2.99 2.11
N MET A 141 -29.38 2.10 1.16
CA MET A 141 -28.84 2.15 -0.20
C MET A 141 -29.30 3.40 -0.97
N ALA A 142 -30.54 3.86 -0.74
CA ALA A 142 -31.08 5.02 -1.44
C ALA A 142 -30.35 6.30 -1.02
N THR A 143 -30.09 6.43 0.28
CA THR A 143 -29.31 7.52 0.87
C THR A 143 -27.88 7.50 0.35
N LEU A 144 -27.20 6.35 0.37
CA LEU A 144 -25.83 6.24 -0.16
C LEU A 144 -25.74 6.64 -1.64
N ARG A 145 -26.71 6.23 -2.46
CA ARG A 145 -26.80 6.66 -3.87
C ARG A 145 -27.02 8.17 -4.01
N GLY A 146 -27.90 8.74 -3.19
CA GLY A 146 -28.17 10.18 -3.16
C GLY A 146 -26.95 11.02 -2.74
N MET A 147 -26.08 10.48 -1.89
CA MET A 147 -24.84 11.15 -1.46
C MET A 147 -23.77 11.21 -2.56
N GLY A 148 -23.80 10.30 -3.54
CA GLY A 148 -22.85 10.29 -4.66
C GLY A 148 -21.38 10.21 -4.22
N LEU A 149 -21.02 9.20 -3.41
CA LEU A 149 -19.64 9.05 -2.94
C LEU A 149 -18.65 8.98 -4.13
N ALA A 150 -17.51 9.65 -3.98
CA ALA A 150 -16.42 9.59 -4.95
C ALA A 150 -15.74 8.22 -4.86
N VAL A 151 -16.06 7.31 -5.78
CA VAL A 151 -15.57 5.92 -5.80
C VAL A 151 -14.45 5.75 -6.83
N GLU A 152 -14.41 6.60 -7.85
CA GLU A 152 -13.37 6.65 -8.88
C GLU A 152 -11.96 6.73 -8.27
N PRO A 153 -11.69 7.58 -7.25
CA PRO A 153 -10.37 7.60 -6.62
C PRO A 153 -10.01 6.28 -5.94
N GLU A 154 -10.97 5.48 -5.49
CA GLU A 154 -10.72 4.18 -4.88
C GLU A 154 -10.37 3.13 -5.94
N ILE A 155 -11.01 3.17 -7.10
CA ILE A 155 -10.68 2.35 -8.28
C ILE A 155 -9.26 2.68 -8.75
N GLU A 156 -8.95 3.96 -8.97
CA GLU A 156 -7.63 4.42 -9.39
C GLU A 156 -6.54 4.03 -8.39
N ARG A 157 -6.82 4.13 -7.09
CA ARG A 157 -5.91 3.71 -6.02
C ARG A 157 -5.62 2.22 -6.08
N ALA A 158 -6.65 1.38 -6.25
CA ALA A 158 -6.46 -0.06 -6.38
C ALA A 158 -5.63 -0.43 -7.63
N LEU A 159 -5.87 0.24 -8.76
CA LEU A 159 -5.10 0.04 -9.99
C LEU A 159 -3.62 0.46 -9.84
N SER A 160 -3.39 1.65 -9.27
CA SER A 160 -2.05 2.25 -9.17
C SER A 160 -1.11 1.53 -8.20
N VAL A 161 -1.58 1.08 -7.04
CA VAL A 161 -0.71 0.37 -6.07
C VAL A 161 -0.33 -1.02 -6.56
N THR A 162 -1.18 -1.63 -7.37
CA THR A 162 -0.97 -2.98 -7.88
C THR A 162 -0.21 -2.99 -9.20
N GLU A 163 -0.16 -1.87 -9.93
CA GLU A 163 0.60 -1.73 -11.17
C GLU A 163 2.11 -1.77 -10.92
N THR A 164 2.82 -2.59 -11.71
CA THR A 164 4.29 -2.60 -11.68
C THR A 164 4.82 -1.38 -12.42
N ILE A 165 5.49 -0.50 -11.69
CA ILE A 165 6.09 0.73 -12.22
C ILE A 165 7.37 0.40 -13.00
N LEU A 166 8.22 -0.45 -12.41
CA LEU A 166 9.49 -0.89 -12.98
C LEU A 166 9.71 -2.39 -12.74
N LYS A 167 10.32 -3.04 -13.72
CA LYS A 167 10.84 -4.40 -13.58
C LYS A 167 12.36 -4.35 -13.57
N THR A 168 12.95 -4.97 -12.56
CA THR A 168 14.38 -5.31 -12.53
C THR A 168 14.52 -6.84 -12.67
N SER A 169 15.74 -7.36 -12.82
CA SER A 169 15.95 -8.80 -12.98
C SER A 169 15.41 -9.64 -11.81
N ALA A 170 15.37 -9.09 -10.59
CA ALA A 170 14.99 -9.82 -9.38
C ALA A 170 13.77 -9.22 -8.63
N ARG A 171 13.32 -8.02 -9.01
CA ARG A 171 12.30 -7.27 -8.26
C ARG A 171 11.34 -6.53 -9.19
N HIS A 172 10.07 -6.47 -8.81
CA HIS A 172 9.07 -5.57 -9.34
C HIS A 172 8.87 -4.39 -8.38
N ILE A 173 8.93 -3.18 -8.91
CA ILE A 173 8.77 -1.95 -8.14
C ILE A 173 7.33 -1.48 -8.25
N HIS A 174 6.69 -1.27 -7.10
CA HIS A 174 5.32 -0.81 -6.99
C HIS A 174 5.26 0.41 -6.08
N PHE A 175 4.15 1.15 -6.13
CA PHE A 175 3.85 2.10 -5.07
C PHE A 175 3.55 1.36 -3.76
N VAL A 176 3.92 1.93 -2.62
CA VAL A 176 3.47 1.47 -1.30
C VAL A 176 1.94 1.48 -1.25
N GLY A 177 1.35 0.41 -0.75
CA GLY A 177 -0.09 0.29 -0.64
C GLY A 177 -0.66 0.91 0.62
N ASP A 178 0.10 0.90 1.72
CA ASP A 178 -0.39 1.34 3.02
C ASP A 178 0.71 1.98 3.91
N MET A 179 0.28 2.59 5.02
CA MET A 179 1.16 3.30 5.94
C MET A 179 2.18 2.41 6.66
N MET A 180 1.93 1.11 6.82
CA MET A 180 2.90 0.17 7.39
C MET A 180 4.13 0.04 6.49
N GLU A 181 3.93 -0.18 5.19
CA GLU A 181 5.02 -0.25 4.21
C GLU A 181 5.81 1.07 4.14
N VAL A 182 5.12 2.22 4.20
CA VAL A 182 5.76 3.55 4.30
C VAL A 182 6.72 3.62 5.49
N LEU A 183 6.28 3.19 6.68
CA LEU A 183 7.09 3.25 7.89
C LEU A 183 8.21 2.21 7.89
N LEU A 184 7.99 1.03 7.30
CA LEU A 184 9.05 0.02 7.13
C LEU A 184 10.16 0.55 6.22
N ASN A 185 9.81 1.19 5.09
CA ASN A 185 10.79 1.87 4.23
C ASN A 185 11.54 2.99 4.97
N LEU A 186 10.84 3.80 5.76
CA LEU A 186 11.47 4.86 6.56
C LEU A 186 12.50 4.28 7.54
N ARG A 187 12.16 3.19 8.23
CA ARG A 187 13.06 2.50 9.16
C ARG A 187 14.24 1.88 8.43
N ARG A 188 13.97 1.26 7.28
CA ARG A 188 15.01 0.67 6.44
C ARG A 188 16.00 1.72 5.95
N TRP A 189 15.52 2.87 5.50
CA TRP A 189 16.37 3.98 5.10
C TRP A 189 17.29 4.43 6.24
N ASN A 190 16.73 4.68 7.44
CA ASN A 190 17.53 5.11 8.59
C ASN A 190 18.60 4.06 8.93
N LYS A 191 18.22 2.77 8.98
CA LYS A 191 19.17 1.68 9.22
C LYS A 191 20.29 1.63 8.17
N ASP A 192 19.95 1.79 6.89
CA ASP A 192 20.93 1.77 5.81
C ASP A 192 21.90 2.94 5.92
N VAL A 193 21.41 4.17 6.09
CA VAL A 193 22.27 5.38 6.15
C VAL A 193 23.00 5.57 7.48
N ASP A 194 22.68 4.77 8.50
CA ASP A 194 23.45 4.77 9.75
C ASP A 194 24.74 3.90 9.61
N SER A 195 24.84 3.09 8.56
CA SER A 195 26.06 2.33 8.22
C SER A 195 27.03 3.14 7.34
N HIS A 196 28.33 2.91 7.48
CA HIS A 196 29.35 3.59 6.67
C HIS A 196 29.20 3.26 5.17
N GLU A 197 28.93 2.00 4.85
CA GLU A 197 28.67 1.54 3.48
C GLU A 197 27.44 2.22 2.89
N GLY A 198 26.34 2.29 3.66
CA GLY A 198 25.12 2.94 3.23
C GLY A 198 25.26 4.44 3.05
N GLN A 199 26.02 5.14 3.91
CA GLN A 199 26.34 6.56 3.71
C GLN A 199 27.13 6.79 2.43
N LYS A 200 28.14 5.95 2.17
CA LYS A 200 28.95 6.03 0.95
C LYS A 200 28.11 5.80 -0.31
N LEU A 201 27.22 4.80 -0.28
CA LEU A 201 26.31 4.50 -1.39
C LEU A 201 25.27 5.60 -1.61
N TRP A 202 24.67 6.09 -0.53
CA TRP A 202 23.65 7.13 -0.58
C TRP A 202 24.22 8.46 -1.07
N GLY A 203 25.41 8.84 -0.58
CA GLY A 203 26.04 10.13 -0.85
C GLY A 203 25.29 11.29 -0.20
N LYS A 204 25.54 12.52 -0.67
CA LYS A 204 24.81 13.70 -0.20
C LYS A 204 23.73 14.08 -1.21
N ARG A 205 22.48 14.19 -0.76
CA ARG A 205 21.32 14.46 -1.64
C ARG A 205 20.47 15.62 -1.13
N THR A 206 20.00 16.46 -2.06
CA THR A 206 19.08 17.56 -1.77
C THR A 206 17.63 17.06 -1.72
N ILE A 207 16.94 17.31 -0.61
CA ILE A 207 15.63 16.73 -0.34
C ILE A 207 14.68 17.81 0.17
N THR A 208 13.47 17.83 -0.42
CA THR A 208 12.39 18.75 -0.03
C THR A 208 11.37 18.07 0.87
N TYR A 209 10.92 16.87 0.50
CA TYR A 209 9.78 16.20 1.15
C TYR A 209 10.25 15.03 2.03
N PHE A 210 9.90 15.08 3.31
CA PHE A 210 10.30 14.11 4.34
C PHE A 210 9.07 13.43 4.95
N VAL A 211 9.01 12.11 4.93
CA VAL A 211 8.03 11.34 5.70
C VAL A 211 8.44 11.35 7.17
N PHE A 212 7.49 11.56 8.07
CA PHE A 212 7.71 11.56 9.51
C PHE A 212 7.10 10.33 10.19
N ASP A 213 7.89 9.60 10.97
CA ASP A 213 7.41 8.57 11.90
C ASP A 213 7.19 9.19 13.29
N PRO A 214 5.92 9.38 13.73
CA PRO A 214 5.64 9.98 15.04
C PRO A 214 6.02 9.09 16.22
N TYR A 215 6.19 7.78 16.04
CA TYR A 215 6.53 6.85 17.11
C TYR A 215 8.04 6.84 17.38
N LEU A 216 8.84 6.77 16.32
CA LEU A 216 10.29 6.77 16.41
C LEU A 216 10.92 8.16 16.33
N LYS A 217 10.10 9.20 16.07
CA LYS A 217 10.55 10.59 15.91
C LYS A 217 11.68 10.70 14.87
N SER A 218 11.53 9.97 13.77
CA SER A 218 12.54 9.89 12.70
C SER A 218 11.92 10.25 11.35
N PHE A 219 12.78 10.54 10.39
CA PHE A 219 12.37 10.96 9.06
C PHE A 219 13.03 10.10 7.99
N ALA A 220 12.48 10.13 6.78
CA ALA A 220 13.15 9.63 5.59
C ALA A 220 12.64 10.38 4.34
N PRO A 221 13.40 10.35 3.23
CA PRO A 221 12.99 11.00 1.98
C PRO A 221 11.71 10.37 1.44
N SER A 222 10.71 11.19 1.11
CA SER A 222 9.41 10.70 0.63
C SER A 222 9.49 9.79 -0.59
N LYS A 223 10.40 10.10 -1.54
CA LYS A 223 10.63 9.26 -2.71
C LYS A 223 11.10 7.86 -2.34
N PHE A 224 11.93 7.71 -1.31
CA PHE A 224 12.35 6.38 -0.82
C PHE A 224 11.17 5.63 -0.19
N CYS A 225 10.35 6.34 0.58
CA CYS A 225 9.22 5.75 1.30
C CYS A 225 8.00 5.43 0.41
N ALA A 226 7.94 5.93 -0.83
CA ALA A 226 6.77 5.78 -1.68
C ALA A 226 6.74 4.49 -2.52
N TYR A 227 7.81 3.69 -2.52
CA TYR A 227 7.89 2.50 -3.36
C TYR A 227 8.28 1.25 -2.58
N VAL A 228 7.76 0.10 -2.99
CA VAL A 228 8.15 -1.23 -2.51
C VAL A 228 8.80 -2.03 -3.63
N ALA A 229 9.70 -2.94 -3.27
CA ALA A 229 10.43 -3.82 -4.16
C ALA A 229 10.06 -5.29 -3.89
N ILE A 230 9.04 -5.78 -4.60
CA ILE A 230 8.52 -7.13 -4.44
C ILE A 230 9.39 -8.11 -5.26
N PRO A 231 9.88 -9.23 -4.68
CA PRO A 231 10.56 -10.29 -5.43
C PRO A 231 9.79 -10.75 -6.67
N SER A 232 10.47 -10.88 -7.81
CA SER A 232 9.87 -11.44 -9.04
C SER A 232 9.65 -12.96 -8.95
N VAL A 233 10.43 -13.64 -8.11
CA VAL A 233 10.29 -15.07 -7.81
C VAL A 233 10.41 -15.26 -6.31
N PHE A 234 9.41 -15.89 -5.70
CA PHE A 234 9.50 -16.37 -4.33
C PHE A 234 10.03 -17.80 -4.36
N SER A 235 11.27 -18.00 -3.91
CA SER A 235 11.84 -19.34 -3.74
C SER A 235 11.52 -19.85 -2.34
N CYS A 236 10.69 -20.88 -2.23
CA CYS A 236 10.39 -21.56 -0.95
C CYS A 236 11.62 -22.26 -0.33
N ASN A 237 12.74 -22.34 -1.06
CA ASN A 237 13.98 -23.02 -0.63
C ASN A 237 14.94 -22.14 0.17
N VAL A 238 14.52 -20.92 0.57
CA VAL A 238 15.38 -20.02 1.34
C VAL A 238 15.28 -20.37 2.83
N THR A 239 16.20 -21.21 3.31
CA THR A 239 16.29 -21.68 4.69
C THR A 239 16.93 -20.68 5.66
N THR A 240 17.33 -19.50 5.19
CA THR A 240 17.95 -18.45 6.01
C THR A 240 16.90 -17.44 6.52
N PRO A 241 16.70 -17.32 7.86
CA PRO A 241 15.80 -16.32 8.47
C PRO A 241 16.16 -14.86 8.12
N GLN A 242 17.37 -14.61 7.63
CA GLN A 242 17.87 -13.30 7.21
C GLN A 242 17.30 -12.82 5.86
N VAL A 243 16.67 -13.72 5.09
CA VAL A 243 16.06 -13.45 3.79
C VAL A 243 14.55 -13.72 3.87
N ILE A 244 13.91 -13.27 4.95
CA ILE A 244 12.59 -12.67 4.75
C ILE A 244 12.89 -11.40 3.99
N ALA A 245 13.04 -11.53 2.66
CA ALA A 245 13.30 -10.44 1.74
C ALA A 245 12.07 -9.53 1.83
N SER A 246 12.10 -8.60 2.79
CA SER A 246 11.08 -7.60 2.96
C SER A 246 10.89 -6.94 1.61
N ALA A 247 9.64 -6.67 1.25
CA ALA A 247 9.32 -5.88 0.06
C ALA A 247 9.79 -4.41 0.20
N GLU A 248 10.66 -4.12 1.17
CA GLU A 248 11.18 -2.80 1.47
C GLU A 248 12.13 -2.32 0.37
N MET A 249 12.12 -1.02 0.15
CA MET A 249 13.15 -0.32 -0.59
C MET A 249 14.45 -0.30 0.23
N THR A 250 15.58 -0.59 -0.41
CA THR A 250 16.92 -0.46 0.20
C THR A 250 17.69 0.69 -0.45
N VAL A 251 18.68 1.25 0.26
CA VAL A 251 19.57 2.29 -0.33
C VAL A 251 20.27 1.78 -1.58
N GLU A 252 20.75 0.53 -1.57
CA GLU A 252 21.40 -0.11 -2.71
C GLU A 252 20.49 -0.09 -3.94
N LEU A 253 19.26 -0.62 -3.82
CA LEU A 253 18.32 -0.65 -4.93
C LEU A 253 17.92 0.76 -5.36
N TYR A 254 17.61 1.64 -4.41
CA TYR A 254 17.21 3.02 -4.69
C TYR A 254 18.23 3.74 -5.58
N VAL A 255 19.52 3.64 -5.25
CA VAL A 255 20.60 4.31 -6.01
C VAL A 255 20.73 3.75 -7.43
N THR A 256 20.35 2.48 -7.67
CA THR A 256 20.33 1.93 -9.03
C THR A 256 19.22 2.50 -9.91
N LEU A 257 18.11 2.94 -9.30
CA LEU A 257 16.90 3.43 -9.98
C LEU A 257 16.88 4.95 -10.13
N ASP A 258 17.36 5.66 -9.10
CA ASP A 258 17.23 7.10 -9.01
C ASP A 258 18.00 7.84 -10.12
N GLY A 259 17.31 8.78 -10.78
CA GLY A 259 17.86 9.55 -11.90
C GLY A 259 17.98 8.78 -13.22
N LYS A 260 17.63 7.48 -13.27
CA LYS A 260 17.74 6.65 -14.49
C LYS A 260 16.41 6.36 -15.18
N ASP A 261 15.32 6.29 -14.42
CA ASP A 261 13.99 6.05 -14.98
C ASP A 261 13.00 7.14 -14.53
N SER A 262 12.38 7.81 -15.50
CA SER A 262 11.44 8.91 -15.26
C SER A 262 10.15 8.46 -14.58
N ARG A 263 9.83 7.15 -14.58
CA ARG A 263 8.69 6.61 -13.85
C ARG A 263 8.97 6.56 -12.35
N PHE A 264 10.23 6.42 -11.94
CA PHE A 264 10.66 6.51 -10.55
C PHE A 264 10.96 7.97 -10.21
N ASP A 265 9.91 8.74 -10.00
CA ASP A 265 9.95 10.20 -9.88
C ASP A 265 9.52 10.70 -8.48
N GLY A 266 10.09 11.84 -8.07
CA GLY A 266 9.83 12.44 -6.77
C GLY A 266 8.46 13.11 -6.66
N ARG A 267 7.96 13.72 -7.75
CA ARG A 267 6.61 14.31 -7.78
C ARG A 267 5.55 13.22 -7.77
N ARG A 268 5.74 12.13 -8.52
CA ARG A 268 4.86 10.96 -8.48
C ARG A 268 4.81 10.34 -7.07
N ALA A 269 5.96 10.17 -6.42
CA ALA A 269 6.03 9.69 -5.05
C ALA A 269 5.27 10.60 -4.07
N HIS A 270 5.49 11.91 -4.14
CA HIS A 270 4.80 12.88 -3.29
C HIS A 270 3.27 12.85 -3.51
N ASN A 271 2.83 12.85 -4.77
CA ASN A 271 1.41 12.76 -5.11
C ASN A 271 0.81 11.45 -4.61
N HIS A 272 1.49 10.32 -4.77
CA HIS A 272 1.02 9.03 -4.27
C HIS A 272 0.84 9.05 -2.74
N LEU A 273 1.82 9.55 -1.99
CA LEU A 273 1.70 9.61 -0.53
C LEU A 273 0.57 10.55 -0.06
N THR A 274 0.39 11.69 -0.72
CA THR A 274 -0.60 12.71 -0.31
C THR A 274 -2.01 12.45 -0.84
N GLN A 275 -2.15 11.88 -2.04
CA GLN A 275 -3.42 11.57 -2.72
C GLN A 275 -3.85 10.12 -2.53
N GLY A 276 -2.89 9.20 -2.59
CA GLY A 276 -3.05 7.76 -2.42
C GLY A 276 -3.29 7.36 -0.98
N LEU A 277 -2.49 7.90 -0.05
CA LEU A 277 -2.52 7.52 1.38
C LEU A 277 -3.01 8.62 2.32
N ALA A 278 -3.43 9.77 1.76
CA ALA A 278 -3.88 10.94 2.52
C ALA A 278 -2.85 11.46 3.55
N MET A 279 -1.56 11.26 3.32
CA MET A 279 -0.53 11.89 4.15
C MET A 279 -0.66 13.41 4.08
N ILE A 280 -0.45 14.08 5.20
CA ILE A 280 -0.72 15.51 5.37
C ILE A 280 0.59 16.27 5.22
N PRO A 281 0.80 17.03 4.13
CA PRO A 281 1.97 17.89 3.99
C PRO A 281 1.86 19.08 4.93
N ARG A 282 2.95 19.37 5.66
CA ARG A 282 3.10 20.54 6.52
C ARG A 282 4.45 21.19 6.28
N SER A 283 4.45 22.50 6.13
CA SER A 283 5.66 23.32 6.18
C SER A 283 6.17 23.45 7.61
N VAL A 284 7.38 23.96 7.74
CA VAL A 284 8.02 24.25 9.03
C VAL A 284 7.14 25.10 9.95
N ASN A 285 6.51 26.15 9.40
CA ASN A 285 5.70 27.09 10.19
C ASN A 285 4.39 26.47 10.69
N GLU A 286 3.90 25.41 10.04
CA GLU A 286 2.65 24.75 10.41
C GLU A 286 2.83 23.61 11.43
N ALA A 287 4.08 23.17 11.66
CA ALA A 287 4.40 22.07 12.56
C ALA A 287 5.74 22.30 13.31
N PRO A 288 5.83 23.35 14.15
CA PRO A 288 7.07 23.73 14.85
C PRO A 288 7.62 22.63 15.78
N GLU A 289 6.75 21.81 16.36
CA GLU A 289 7.13 20.65 17.16
C GLU A 289 7.84 19.58 16.33
N VAL A 290 7.40 19.37 15.09
CA VAL A 290 8.02 18.43 14.14
C VAL A 290 9.35 18.99 13.65
N GLU A 291 9.43 20.31 13.41
CA GLU A 291 10.67 20.97 13.01
C GLU A 291 11.79 20.78 14.05
N THR A 292 11.47 20.90 15.34
CA THR A 292 12.45 20.72 16.42
C THR A 292 13.04 19.31 16.42
N ILE A 293 12.18 18.30 16.22
CA ILE A 293 12.60 16.90 16.06
C ILE A 293 13.43 16.74 14.79
N PHE A 294 13.00 17.34 13.68
CA PHE A 294 13.69 17.29 12.39
C PHE A 294 15.11 17.84 12.48
N LYS A 295 15.32 18.99 13.12
CA LYS A 295 16.67 19.57 13.34
C LYS A 295 17.59 18.61 14.08
N THR A 296 17.08 17.98 15.14
CA THR A 296 17.84 17.01 15.94
C THR A 296 18.21 15.79 15.09
N TRP A 297 17.25 15.24 14.36
CA TRP A 297 17.47 14.09 13.48
C TRP A 297 18.41 14.42 12.30
N LEU A 298 18.30 15.61 11.72
CA LEU A 298 19.10 16.07 10.58
C LEU A 298 20.56 16.32 10.96
N ASN A 299 20.82 16.84 12.16
CA ASN A 299 22.19 17.09 12.63
C ASN A 299 23.04 15.80 12.58
N LEU A 300 22.44 14.67 12.96
CA LEU A 300 23.09 13.36 12.91
C LEU A 300 23.33 12.84 11.47
N ARG A 301 22.69 13.45 10.46
CA ARG A 301 22.66 12.98 9.06
C ARG A 301 23.03 14.06 8.05
N SER A 302 23.63 15.16 8.51
CA SER A 302 24.00 16.33 7.70
C SER A 302 25.04 16.03 6.60
N GLY A 303 25.80 14.94 6.75
CA GLY A 303 26.68 14.39 5.71
C GLY A 303 25.92 13.76 4.55
N SER A 304 24.74 13.19 4.81
CA SER A 304 23.92 12.45 3.83
C SER A 304 22.78 13.28 3.23
N ILE A 305 22.37 14.37 3.90
CA ILE A 305 21.22 15.19 3.50
C ILE A 305 21.62 16.65 3.36
N ALA A 306 21.23 17.24 2.24
CA ALA A 306 21.05 18.68 2.09
C ALA A 306 19.54 18.97 2.04
N VAL A 307 19.07 19.97 2.76
CA VAL A 307 17.67 20.40 2.67
C VAL A 307 17.54 21.39 1.52
N HIS A 308 16.46 21.28 0.75
CA HIS A 308 16.18 22.20 -0.34
C HIS A 308 16.10 23.67 0.16
N PRO A 309 16.56 24.68 -0.61
CA PRO A 309 16.59 26.08 -0.17
C PRO A 309 15.23 26.65 0.27
N ASN A 310 14.14 26.18 -0.33
CA ASN A 310 12.77 26.56 0.05
C ASN A 310 12.30 25.95 1.39
N GLY A 311 13.16 25.19 2.06
CA GLY A 311 12.87 24.51 3.31
C GLY A 311 12.28 23.10 3.13
N PRO A 312 12.19 22.33 4.23
CA PRO A 312 11.60 21.00 4.24
C PRO A 312 10.07 21.07 4.28
N VAL A 313 9.43 20.07 3.70
CA VAL A 313 8.01 19.77 3.85
C VAL A 313 7.88 18.41 4.54
N PHE A 314 7.17 18.38 5.65
CA PHE A 314 6.91 17.16 6.43
C PHE A 314 5.62 16.50 5.96
N LEU A 315 5.69 15.24 5.56
CA LEU A 315 4.52 14.40 5.29
C LEU A 315 4.17 13.65 6.56
N LEU A 316 3.12 14.11 7.23
CA LEU A 316 2.61 13.51 8.46
C LEU A 316 1.64 12.36 8.13
N PRO A 317 1.55 11.32 8.97
CA PRO A 317 0.54 10.29 8.80
C PRO A 317 -0.89 10.85 8.77
N PRO A 318 -1.82 10.18 8.06
CA PRO A 318 -3.21 10.62 8.02
C PRO A 318 -3.84 10.58 9.41
N PHE A 319 -4.87 11.40 9.62
CA PHE A 319 -5.48 11.60 10.94
C PHE A 319 -6.05 10.32 11.57
N TRP A 320 -6.42 9.32 10.77
CA TRP A 320 -6.95 8.03 11.23
C TRP A 320 -5.86 6.99 11.54
N PHE A 321 -4.59 7.29 11.27
CA PHE A 321 -3.47 6.36 11.49
C PHE A 321 -3.08 6.19 12.96
N LYS A 322 -3.63 7.03 13.85
CA LYS A 322 -3.34 7.01 15.29
C LYS A 322 -3.74 5.68 15.93
#